data_AF-A0A7W0VKW6-F1
#
_entry.id   AF-A0A7W0VKW6-F1
#
_cell.length_a   1.000
_cell.length_b   1.000
_cell.length_c   1.000
_cell.angle_alpha   90.00
_cell.angle_beta   90.00
_cell.angle_gamma   90.00
#
_symmetry.space_group_name_H-M   'P 1'
#
loop_
_entity.id
_entity.type
_entity.pdbx_description
1 polymer ?
#
loop_
_entity_poly.entity_id
_entity_poly.type
_entity_poly.pdbx_seq_one_letter_code
_entity_poly.pdbx_strand_id
1 'polypeptide(L)' 'MSTSDPKARMPRQIPFIIASEGCERFSFYGMRNILTPFLTTVLLFTAIPDKAARELAASDVFHTFVIGVYFFPL' A
#
# COMPACT_ATOMS: atom_id res chain seq x y z
N MET A 1 40.73 13.01 26.39
CA MET A 1 40.94 13.18 24.94
C MET A 1 39.59 12.90 24.27
N SER A 2 38.84 13.95 23.91
CA SER A 2 37.51 13.81 23.31
C SER A 2 37.67 13.39 21.84
N THR A 3 37.36 12.14 21.52
CA THR A 3 37.30 11.69 20.13
C THR A 3 35.94 12.11 19.58
N SER A 4 35.95 13.10 18.70
CA SER A 4 34.79 13.44 17.87
C SER A 4 34.32 12.17 17.15
N ASP A 5 33.15 11.65 17.55
CA ASP A 5 32.50 10.51 16.92
C ASP A 5 32.23 10.85 15.45
N PRO A 6 32.92 10.21 14.49
CA PRO A 6 32.79 10.56 13.08
C PRO A 6 31.40 10.13 12.62
N LYS A 7 30.40 11.02 12.72
CA LYS A 7 29.01 10.88 12.24
C LYS A 7 28.67 9.42 11.97
N ALA A 8 28.32 8.66 13.01
CA ALA A 8 27.98 7.25 12.92
C ALA A 8 27.10 7.01 11.69
N ARG A 9 27.70 6.49 10.61
CA ARG A 9 27.02 6.36 9.33
C ARG A 9 26.03 5.23 9.49
N MET A 10 24.75 5.54 9.32
CA MET A 10 23.67 4.56 9.41
C MET A 10 24.02 3.34 8.53
N PRO A 11 24.06 2.11 9.09
CA PRO A 11 24.37 0.91 8.34
C PRO A 11 23.50 0.82 7.09
N ARG A 12 24.11 0.44 5.96
CA ARG A 12 23.45 0.45 4.64
C ARG A 12 22.17 -0.40 4.60
N GLN A 13 21.99 -1.35 5.53
CA GLN A 13 20.83 -2.23 5.64
C GLN A 13 19.60 -1.55 6.25
N ILE A 14 19.77 -0.56 7.12
CA ILE A 14 18.66 0.10 7.82
C ILE A 14 17.62 0.70 6.86
N PRO A 15 17.99 1.45 5.79
CA PRO A 15 16.99 1.94 4.85
C PRO A 15 16.24 0.82 4.11
N PHE A 16 16.86 -0.34 3.85
CA PHE A 16 16.17 -1.48 3.25
C PHE A 16 15.17 -2.13 4.20
N ILE A 17 15.52 -2.23 5.49
CA ILE A 17 14.62 -2.76 6.52
C ILE A 17 13.41 -1.84 6.72
N ILE A 18 13.63 -0.52 6.80
CA ILE A 18 12.56 0.47 6.93
C ILE A 18 11.64 0.45 5.70
N ALA A 19 12.21 0.34 4.49
CA ALA A 19 11.42 0.21 3.27
C ALA A 19 10.60 -1.10 3.24
N SER A 20 11.17 -2.21 3.72
CA SER A 20 10.46 -3.49 3.82
C SER A 20 9.30 -3.41 4.81
N GLU A 21 9.53 -2.91 6.03
CA GLU A 21 8.47 -2.73 7.03
C GLU A 21 7.42 -1.72 6.55
N GLY A 22 7.85 -0.65 5.87
CA GLY A 22 6.97 0.33 5.25
C GLY A 22 6.11 -0.27 4.15
N CYS A 23 6.66 -1.12 3.28
CA CYS A 23 5.92 -1.87 2.27
C CYS A 23 4.94 -2.85 2.90
N GLU A 24 5.32 -3.53 3.99
CA GLU A 24 4.45 -4.48 4.69
C GLU A 24 3.27 -3.73 5.36
N ARG A 25 3.55 -2.62 6.05
CA ARG A 25 2.53 -1.75 6.65
C ARG A 25 1.65 -1.06 5.61
N PHE A 26 2.22 -0.62 4.49
CA PHE A 26 1.45 -0.01 3.41
C PHE A 26 0.61 -1.06 2.68
N SER A 27 1.11 -2.27 2.49
CA SER A 27 0.32 -3.36 1.93
C SER A 27 -0.82 -3.76 2.87
N PHE A 28 -0.58 -3.75 4.18
CA PHE A 28 -1.58 -4.14 5.18
C PHE A 28 -2.63 -3.04 5.44
N TYR A 29 -2.22 -1.80 5.67
CA TYR A 29 -3.11 -0.67 5.99
C TYR A 29 -3.44 0.24 4.81
N GLY A 30 -2.49 0.38 3.88
CA GLY A 30 -2.60 1.26 2.72
C GLY A 30 -3.48 0.67 1.63
N MET A 31 -3.36 -0.62 1.31
CA MET A 31 -4.21 -1.27 0.30
C MET A 31 -5.69 -1.12 0.62
N ARG A 32 -6.10 -1.19 1.90
CA ARG A 32 -7.50 -0.98 2.27
C ARG A 32 -7.99 0.45 2.04
N ASN A 33 -7.14 1.46 2.18
CA ASN A 33 -7.51 2.87 2.08
C ASN A 33 -7.31 3.46 0.67
N ILE A 34 -6.30 3.01 -0.08
CA ILE A 34 -5.95 3.56 -1.39
C ILE A 34 -6.58 2.78 -2.55
N LEU A 35 -6.95 1.51 -2.35
CA LEU A 35 -7.47 0.65 -3.43
C LEU A 35 -8.77 1.19 -4.01
N THR A 36 -9.74 1.57 -3.16
CA THR A 36 -11.02 2.12 -3.62
C THR A 36 -10.82 3.42 -4.42
N PRO A 37 -10.17 4.48 -3.89
CA PRO A 37 -9.97 5.70 -4.68
C PRO A 37 -9.12 5.46 -5.93
N PHE A 38 -8.12 4.58 -5.89
CA PHE A 38 -7.33 4.22 -7.07
C PHE A 38 -8.18 3.52 -8.15
N LEU A 39 -9.06 2.59 -7.76
CA LEU A 39 -9.99 1.94 -8.67
C LEU A 39 -10.95 2.95 -9.30
N THR A 40 -11.55 3.84 -8.51
CA THR A 40 -12.54 4.79 -9.01
C THR A 40 -11.94 5.92 -9.86
N THR A 41 -10.68 6.31 -9.61
CA THR A 41 -10.05 7.48 -10.25
C THR A 41 -9.05 7.13 -11.36
N VAL A 42 -8.46 5.94 -11.33
CA VAL A 42 -7.41 5.55 -12.29
C VAL A 42 -7.87 4.33 -13.11
N LEU A 43 -8.10 3.19 -12.45
CA LEU A 43 -8.29 1.91 -13.15
C LEU A 43 -9.63 1.80 -13.88
N LEU A 44 -10.74 2.18 -13.24
CA LEU A 44 -12.09 2.05 -13.80
C LEU A 44 -12.60 3.35 -14.44
N PHE A 45 -11.79 4.41 -14.41
CA PHE A 45 -12.18 5.74 -14.88
C PHE A 45 -12.54 5.74 -16.37
N THR A 46 -11.76 5.04 -17.20
CA THR A 46 -11.98 4.95 -18.65
C THR A 46 -12.94 3.83 -19.05
N ALA A 47 -13.07 2.79 -18.21
CA ALA A 47 -13.90 1.62 -18.48
C ALA A 47 -15.38 1.85 -18.12
N ILE A 48 -15.66 2.64 -17.09
CA ILE A 48 -17.03 2.89 -16.60
C ILE A 48 -17.25 4.42 -16.48
N PRO A 49 -17.91 5.04 -17.47
CA PRO A 49 -18.13 6.49 -17.46
C PRO A 49 -19.10 6.90 -16.34
N ASP A 50 -20.09 6.05 -16.03
CA ASP A 50 -21.03 6.28 -14.94
C ASP A 50 -20.34 6.14 -13.57
N LYS A 51 -20.44 7.19 -12.75
CA LYS A 51 -19.75 7.26 -11.45
C LYS A 51 -20.30 6.25 -10.45
N ALA A 52 -21.62 6.05 -10.41
CA ALA A 52 -22.27 5.16 -9.44
C ALA A 52 -21.94 3.68 -9.74
N ALA A 53 -21.97 3.29 -11.02
CA ALA A 53 -21.55 1.96 -11.44
C ALA A 53 -20.07 1.68 -11.14
N ARG A 54 -19.22 2.71 -11.21
CA ARG A 54 -17.79 2.61 -10.91
C ARG A 54 -17.51 2.40 -9.42
N GLU A 55 -18.24 3.08 -8.55
CA GLU A 55 -18.16 2.90 -7.09
C GLU A 55 -18.63 1.50 -6.66
N LEU A 56 -19.66 0.97 -7.34
CA LEU A 56 -20.15 -0.40 -7.12
C LEU A 56 -19.07 -1.43 -7.50
N ALA A 57 -18.48 -1.29 -8.68
CA ALA A 57 -17.41 -2.17 -9.15
C ALA A 57 -16.14 -2.09 -8.29
N ALA A 58 -15.78 -0.89 -7.82
CA ALA A 58 -14.65 -0.71 -6.91
C ALA A 58 -14.88 -1.42 -5.56
N SER A 59 -16.12 -1.41 -5.07
CA SER A 59 -16.48 -2.10 -3.81
C SER A 59 -16.40 -3.63 -3.96
N ASP A 60 -16.83 -4.18 -5.10
CA ASP A 60 -16.76 -5.62 -5.36
C ASP A 60 -15.30 -6.13 -5.45
N VAL A 61 -14.45 -5.38 -6.14
CA VAL A 61 -13.00 -5.65 -6.20
C VAL A 61 -12.37 -5.52 -4.82
N PHE A 62 -12.78 -4.52 -4.02
CA PHE A 62 -12.33 -4.36 -2.65
C PHE A 62 -12.70 -5.58 -1.78
N HIS A 63 -13.93 -6.08 -1.88
CA HIS A 63 -14.34 -7.28 -1.15
C HIS A 63 -13.56 -8.52 -1.60
N THR A 64 -13.34 -8.70 -2.90
CA THR A 64 -12.53 -9.80 -3.45
C THR A 64 -11.08 -9.73 -2.97
N PHE A 65 -10.51 -8.52 -2.92
CA PHE A 65 -9.19 -8.29 -2.37
C PHE A 65 -9.11 -8.67 -0.88
N VAL A 66 -10.09 -8.27 -0.08
CA VAL A 66 -10.18 -8.65 1.35
C VAL A 66 -10.28 -10.17 1.51
N ILE A 67 -11.07 -10.85 0.69
CA ILE A 67 -11.14 -12.32 0.66
C ILE A 67 -9.76 -12.92 0.36
N GLY A 68 -9.03 -12.39 -0.63
CA GLY A 68 -7.69 -12.82 -0.97
C GLY A 68 -6.69 -12.68 0.18
N VAL A 69 -6.75 -11.59 0.94
CA VAL A 69 -5.93 -11.38 2.15
C VAL A 69 -6.24 -12.42 3.24
N TYR A 70 -7.52 -12.79 3.41
CA TYR A 70 -7.90 -13.85 4.36
C TYR A 70 -7.48 -15.25 3.88
N PHE A 71 -7.42 -15.48 2.57
CA PHE A 71 -7.08 -16.79 2.00
C PHE A 71 -5.57 -17.03 1.87
N PHE A 72 -4.80 -15.96 1.68
CA PHE A 72 -3.33 -15.97 1.67
C PHE A 72 -2.78 -15.15 2.84
N PRO A 73 -2.88 -15.67 4.08
CA PRO A 73 -2.20 -15.06 5.21
C PRO A 73 -0.68 -15.24 5.03
N LEU A 74 0.08 -14.15 5.20
CA LEU A 74 1.52 -14.17 5.44
C LEU A 74 1.80 -14.76 6.84
#